data_AF-A0A2V0PAF9-F1
#
_entry.id   AF-A0A2V0PAF9-F1
#
_cell.length_a   1.000
_cell.length_b   1.000
_cell.length_c   1.000
_cell.angle_alpha   90.00
_cell.angle_beta   90.00
_cell.angle_gamma   90.00
#
_symmetry.space_group_name_H-M   'P 1'
#
loop_
_entity.id
_entity.type
_entity.pdbx_description
1 polymer ?
#
loop_
_entity_poly.entity_id
_entity_poly.type
_entity_poly.pdbx_seq_one_letter_code
_entity_poly.pdbx_strand_id
1 'polypeptide(L)'
;MQSLNARRAASAAGPAAAVAARARRAVRARAGGVATSTAVPLPVSGAEQAAQAAEAVKAAAAQGARLHSVVVINPVNEKAIRFSSTEAMDYPCSNMKEFETLVGVTKDILRGVLGGAPELRVRRIDEGGLDGDLCAIVSDGEKRVMAVVWPTAEKLPTLKKLAQDSSIGQLIIVNPLWRTEGNLVSEFGILPWDRKANEEFVASFFPAYALFEQRIGAPSSVNLARGTRYETGAVLRILKVGNGQFCAHVMSADGTSQAIGGFDTKPAYRELEQLIAKAREAKLEIFEVARAASSLDLEAARGRSPSLGSDDDDAVPDVPEAAAASFPTREQLLAMESDPKAVRRILLGLGLPGSGSAGKIMARAYAVADALAAGASFADALAAAQKLR
;
A
#
# COMPACT_ATOMS: atom_id res chain seq x y z
N MET A 1 -55.35 39.40 11.83
CA MET A 1 -54.19 40.31 11.81
C MET A 1 -52.94 39.48 12.03
N GLN A 2 -52.15 39.31 10.96
CA GLN A 2 -50.87 38.61 10.90
C GLN A 2 -49.71 39.52 11.37
N SER A 3 -48.54 38.90 11.60
CA SER A 3 -47.18 39.49 11.78
C SER A 3 -46.91 40.07 13.19
N LEU A 4 -45.76 39.89 13.84
CA LEU A 4 -44.37 39.78 13.37
C LEU A 4 -43.53 38.91 14.32
N ASN A 5 -42.77 38.02 13.69
CA ASN A 5 -41.64 37.28 14.24
C ASN A 5 -40.34 38.08 14.05
N ALA A 6 -39.30 37.66 14.77
CA ALA A 6 -37.88 37.79 14.45
C ALA A 6 -37.17 39.13 14.73
N ARG A 7 -36.29 39.11 15.75
CA ARG A 7 -34.89 39.60 15.71
C ARG A 7 -34.23 39.46 17.10
N ARG A 8 -33.51 38.36 17.33
CA ARG A 8 -32.29 38.28 18.16
C ARG A 8 -31.78 36.84 18.24
N ALA A 9 -30.95 36.45 17.27
CA ALA A 9 -29.95 35.38 17.39
C ALA A 9 -29.13 35.27 16.09
N ALA A 10 -28.16 36.16 15.93
CA ALA A 10 -27.03 36.07 14.99
C ALA A 10 -25.98 37.05 15.56
N SER A 11 -24.68 36.81 15.64
CA SER A 11 -23.80 35.79 15.07
C SER A 11 -22.52 35.85 15.90
N ALA A 12 -22.15 34.75 16.56
CA ALA A 12 -20.84 34.57 17.20
C ALA A 12 -20.26 33.24 16.70
N ALA A 13 -19.76 33.26 15.47
CA ALA A 13 -18.94 32.18 14.93
C ALA A 13 -17.53 32.72 14.71
N GLY A 14 -16.59 32.26 15.54
CA GLY A 14 -15.19 32.65 15.49
C GLY A 14 -14.43 32.05 14.28
N PRO A 15 -13.20 32.52 14.03
CA PRO A 15 -12.40 32.21 12.84
C PRO A 15 -12.01 30.72 12.70
N ALA A 16 -12.14 29.91 13.77
CA ALA A 16 -11.86 28.48 13.76
C ALA A 16 -12.89 27.64 12.98
N ALA A 17 -14.15 28.10 12.89
CA ALA A 17 -15.20 27.39 12.14
C ALA A 17 -15.05 27.55 10.61
N ALA A 18 -14.40 28.63 10.17
CA ALA A 18 -14.17 28.92 8.75
C ALA A 18 -13.07 28.04 8.12
N VAL A 19 -12.10 27.56 8.92
CA VAL A 19 -11.03 26.66 8.45
C VAL A 19 -11.54 25.22 8.33
N ALA A 20 -12.35 24.75 9.28
CA ALA A 20 -12.93 23.40 9.24
C ALA A 20 -14.00 23.21 8.16
N ALA A 21 -14.75 24.28 7.81
CA ALA A 21 -15.78 24.23 6.76
C ALA A 21 -15.20 24.17 5.34
N ARG A 22 -13.94 24.60 5.13
CA ARG A 22 -13.26 24.56 3.83
C ARG A 22 -12.73 23.17 3.47
N ALA A 23 -12.55 22.29 4.46
CA ALA A 23 -12.06 20.92 4.29
C ALA A 23 -13.13 19.89 3.88
N ARG A 24 -14.43 20.23 3.94
CA ARG A 24 -15.53 19.26 3.71
C ARG A 24 -16.35 19.50 2.45
N ARG A 25 -15.92 20.38 1.54
CA ARG A 25 -16.66 20.68 0.31
C ARG A 25 -15.76 20.70 -0.92
N ALA A 26 -15.30 19.52 -1.34
CA ALA A 26 -14.98 19.16 -2.72
C ALA A 26 -14.58 17.67 -2.82
N VAL A 27 -15.51 16.75 -2.57
CA VAL A 27 -15.32 15.36 -3.03
C VAL A 27 -15.76 15.32 -4.50
N ARG A 28 -14.78 15.52 -5.38
CA ARG A 28 -14.92 15.19 -6.80
C ARG A 28 -13.57 14.66 -7.26
N ALA A 29 -13.47 13.36 -7.45
CA ALA A 29 -12.38 12.79 -8.24
C ALA A 29 -12.32 13.56 -9.57
N ARG A 30 -11.27 14.35 -9.79
CA ARG A 30 -10.98 14.90 -11.12
C ARG A 30 -10.51 13.74 -12.00
N ALA A 31 -11.46 12.97 -12.50
CA ALA A 31 -11.28 12.19 -13.71
C ALA A 31 -11.44 13.16 -14.88
N GLY A 32 -10.35 13.78 -15.31
CA GLY A 32 -10.40 14.74 -16.41
C GLY A 32 -9.02 15.27 -16.79
N GLY A 33 -8.46 14.69 -17.84
CA GLY A 33 -7.25 15.13 -18.52
C GLY A 33 -5.98 14.47 -18.00
N VAL A 34 -5.20 13.90 -18.93
CA VAL A 34 -3.77 13.64 -18.77
C VAL A 34 -3.09 15.02 -18.64
N ALA A 35 -3.30 15.68 -17.50
CA ALA A 35 -2.56 16.86 -17.15
C ALA A 35 -1.20 16.36 -16.72
N THR A 36 -0.19 16.70 -17.50
CA THR A 36 1.24 16.67 -17.15
C THR A 36 1.51 17.65 -16.00
N SER A 37 0.84 17.44 -14.86
CA SER A 37 1.44 17.75 -13.58
C SER A 37 2.70 16.91 -13.53
N THR A 38 3.87 17.54 -13.43
CA THR A 38 5.14 16.85 -13.23
C THR A 38 5.04 16.06 -11.93
N ALA A 39 4.52 14.84 -12.03
CA ALA A 39 4.35 13.94 -10.90
C ALA A 39 5.72 13.81 -10.23
N VAL A 40 5.75 14.01 -8.91
CA VAL A 40 6.99 13.84 -8.17
C VAL A 40 7.51 12.42 -8.44
N PRO A 41 8.77 12.25 -8.88
CA PRO A 41 9.28 10.94 -9.22
C PRO A 41 9.28 10.03 -7.99
N LEU A 42 8.94 8.76 -8.21
CA LEU A 42 9.09 7.75 -7.17
C LEU A 42 10.58 7.53 -6.86
N PRO A 43 10.97 7.43 -5.58
CA PRO A 43 12.33 7.06 -5.22
C PRO A 43 12.59 5.60 -5.64
N VAL A 44 13.75 5.35 -6.25
CA VAL A 44 14.18 4.01 -6.67
C VAL A 44 15.10 3.33 -5.65
N SER A 45 15.49 4.04 -4.59
CA SER A 45 16.28 3.52 -3.47
C SER A 45 15.80 4.04 -2.12
N GLY A 46 16.20 3.36 -1.04
CA GLY A 46 15.94 3.83 0.33
C GLY A 46 16.60 5.17 0.65
N ALA A 47 17.79 5.43 0.07
CA ALA A 47 18.51 6.69 0.23
C ALA A 47 17.78 7.85 -0.47
N GLU A 48 17.29 7.64 -1.70
CA GLU A 48 16.47 8.64 -2.40
C GLU A 48 15.16 8.92 -1.66
N GLN A 49 14.52 7.89 -1.12
CA GLN A 49 13.32 8.07 -0.30
C GLN A 49 13.62 8.94 0.94
N ALA A 50 14.72 8.67 1.64
CA ALA A 50 15.12 9.45 2.81
C ALA A 50 15.43 10.91 2.44
N ALA A 51 16.15 11.13 1.33
CA ALA A 51 16.43 12.46 0.81
C ALA A 51 15.14 13.21 0.42
N GLN A 52 14.24 12.56 -0.32
CA GLN A 52 12.97 13.16 -0.73
C GLN A 52 12.08 13.50 0.48
N ALA A 53 12.03 12.63 1.50
CA ALA A 53 11.32 12.91 2.74
C ALA A 53 11.93 14.08 3.52
N ALA A 54 13.27 14.16 3.58
CA ALA A 54 13.97 15.26 4.23
C ALA A 54 13.71 16.61 3.54
N GLU A 55 13.72 16.65 2.20
CA GLU A 55 13.33 17.86 1.44
C GLU A 55 11.87 18.25 1.71
N ALA A 56 10.96 17.28 1.79
CA ALA A 56 9.56 17.54 2.12
C ALA A 56 9.40 18.19 3.50
N VAL A 57 10.13 17.69 4.50
CA VAL A 57 10.13 18.26 5.87
C VAL A 57 10.72 19.67 5.86
N LYS A 58 11.84 19.90 5.17
CA LYS A 58 12.44 21.24 5.05
C LYS A 58 11.49 22.24 4.37
N ALA A 59 10.85 21.83 3.29
CA ALA A 59 9.88 22.65 2.58
C ALA A 59 8.66 23.00 3.45
N ALA A 60 8.16 22.05 4.24
CA ALA A 60 7.09 22.28 5.20
C ALA A 60 7.52 23.20 6.36
N ALA A 61 8.74 23.01 6.86
CA ALA A 61 9.32 23.86 7.92
C ALA A 61 9.51 25.30 7.45
N ALA A 62 9.92 25.52 6.21
CA ALA A 62 10.01 26.85 5.59
C ALA A 62 8.64 27.55 5.48
N GLN A 63 7.54 26.79 5.51
CA GLN A 63 6.16 27.31 5.54
C GLN A 63 5.62 27.49 6.97
N GLY A 64 6.47 27.28 7.99
CA GLY A 64 6.13 27.47 9.40
C GLY A 64 5.57 26.22 10.10
N ALA A 65 5.52 25.06 9.44
CA ALA A 65 5.12 23.82 10.10
C ALA A 65 6.24 23.32 11.02
N ARG A 66 5.92 23.06 12.29
CA ARG A 66 6.86 22.49 13.28
C ARG A 66 6.66 20.99 13.53
N LEU A 67 5.44 20.51 13.33
CA LEU A 67 5.04 19.13 13.56
C LEU A 67 4.85 18.44 12.21
N HIS A 68 5.56 17.34 11.98
CA HIS A 68 5.59 16.64 10.69
C HIS A 68 5.27 15.16 10.83
N SER A 69 4.52 14.60 9.89
CA SER A 69 4.30 13.17 9.74
C SER A 69 4.99 12.68 8.47
N VAL A 70 5.76 11.61 8.62
CA VAL A 70 6.52 10.96 7.55
C VAL A 70 6.18 9.48 7.54
N VAL A 71 5.71 8.99 6.41
CA VAL A 71 5.49 7.56 6.16
C VAL A 71 6.41 7.11 5.03
N VAL A 72 7.21 6.08 5.28
CA VAL A 72 8.18 5.53 4.35
C VAL A 72 7.99 4.02 4.18
N ILE A 73 8.39 3.49 3.03
CA ILE A 73 8.59 2.05 2.88
C ILE A 73 9.88 1.68 3.60
N ASN A 74 9.79 0.73 4.53
CA ASN A 74 10.95 0.23 5.25
C ASN A 74 11.76 -0.71 4.34
N PRO A 75 13.04 -0.42 4.01
CA PRO A 75 13.83 -1.21 3.08
C PRO A 75 14.38 -2.48 3.76
N VAL A 76 13.49 -3.41 4.09
CA VAL A 76 13.82 -4.74 4.64
C VAL A 76 13.66 -5.83 3.58
N ASN A 77 14.18 -7.03 3.86
CA ASN A 77 14.11 -8.19 2.96
C ASN A 77 14.57 -7.86 1.54
N GLU A 78 13.78 -8.21 0.52
CA GLU A 78 14.09 -7.98 -0.89
C GLU A 78 14.29 -6.49 -1.18
N LYS A 79 13.58 -5.61 -0.46
CA LYS A 79 13.66 -4.16 -0.63
C LYS A 79 14.93 -3.54 -0.04
N ALA A 80 15.66 -4.26 0.81
CA ALA A 80 17.00 -3.86 1.27
C ALA A 80 18.02 -3.90 0.12
N ILE A 81 17.86 -4.85 -0.80
CA ILE A 81 18.75 -5.05 -1.95
C ILE A 81 18.20 -4.33 -3.18
N ARG A 82 16.91 -4.52 -3.46
CA ARG A 82 16.20 -3.96 -4.61
C ARG A 82 14.94 -3.24 -4.13
N PHE A 83 15.08 -1.96 -3.83
CA PHE A 83 13.99 -1.16 -3.27
C PHE A 83 12.75 -1.14 -4.17
N SER A 84 12.87 -1.31 -5.49
CA SER A 84 11.76 -1.38 -6.45
C SER A 84 11.07 -2.75 -6.54
N SER A 85 11.53 -3.76 -5.80
CA SER A 85 10.97 -5.12 -5.83
C SER A 85 9.48 -5.15 -5.47
N THR A 86 8.69 -5.76 -6.36
CA THR A 86 7.25 -6.01 -6.22
C THR A 86 6.93 -7.40 -5.68
N GLU A 87 7.93 -8.23 -5.44
CA GLU A 87 7.71 -9.58 -4.91
C GLU A 87 7.07 -9.52 -3.52
N ALA A 88 6.25 -10.52 -3.22
CA ALA A 88 5.70 -10.67 -1.88
C ALA A 88 6.86 -11.01 -0.92
N MET A 89 6.73 -10.61 0.34
CA MET A 89 7.72 -11.02 1.34
C MET A 89 7.52 -12.51 1.61
N ASP A 90 8.46 -13.33 1.15
CA ASP A 90 8.41 -14.78 1.37
C ASP A 90 8.76 -15.15 2.81
N TYR A 91 9.61 -14.34 3.47
CA TYR A 91 10.00 -14.51 4.87
C TYR A 91 10.03 -13.15 5.57
N PRO A 92 9.06 -12.81 6.44
CA PRO A 92 9.10 -11.56 7.18
C PRO A 92 10.33 -11.55 8.11
N CYS A 93 11.09 -10.46 8.11
CA CYS A 93 12.17 -10.32 9.10
C CYS A 93 11.60 -10.02 10.50
N SER A 94 12.43 -10.09 11.53
CA SER A 94 11.98 -9.81 12.89
C SER A 94 11.55 -8.36 13.04
N ASN A 95 10.55 -8.10 13.92
CA ASN A 95 10.11 -6.74 14.24
C ASN A 95 11.28 -5.84 14.69
N MET A 96 12.25 -6.40 15.42
CA MET A 96 13.47 -5.69 15.82
C MET A 96 14.30 -5.26 14.61
N LYS A 97 14.48 -6.14 13.61
CA LYS A 97 15.21 -5.80 12.40
C LYS A 97 14.49 -4.73 11.59
N GLU A 98 13.17 -4.81 11.48
CA GLU A 98 12.37 -3.76 10.86
C GLU A 98 12.52 -2.42 11.58
N PHE A 99 12.40 -2.42 12.90
CA PHE A 99 12.57 -1.24 13.73
C PHE A 99 13.95 -0.60 13.57
N GLU A 100 15.02 -1.38 13.69
CA GLU A 100 16.39 -0.89 13.53
C GLU A 100 16.65 -0.31 12.13
N THR A 101 16.09 -0.95 11.11
CA THR A 101 16.18 -0.46 9.72
C THR A 101 15.46 0.88 9.59
N LEU A 102 14.25 1.01 10.16
CA LEU A 102 13.51 2.26 10.13
C LEU A 102 14.17 3.36 10.97
N VAL A 103 14.79 3.03 12.10
CA VAL A 103 15.65 3.96 12.86
C VAL A 103 16.82 4.44 11.99
N GLY A 104 17.44 3.54 11.21
CA GLY A 104 18.45 3.89 10.21
C GLY A 104 17.95 4.90 9.17
N VAL A 105 16.83 4.58 8.52
CA VAL A 105 16.17 5.48 7.55
C VAL A 105 15.83 6.84 8.19
N THR A 106 15.35 6.82 9.44
CA THR A 106 15.05 8.04 10.20
C THR A 106 16.30 8.89 10.43
N LYS A 107 17.44 8.27 10.77
CA LYS A 107 18.71 8.99 10.90
C LYS A 107 19.11 9.69 9.60
N ASP A 108 18.92 9.02 8.46
CA ASP A 108 19.24 9.60 7.16
C ASP A 108 18.31 10.77 6.79
N ILE A 109 17.01 10.66 7.12
CA ILE A 109 16.07 11.78 7.01
C ILE A 109 16.54 12.96 7.88
N LEU A 110 16.88 12.72 9.16
CA LEU A 110 17.31 13.79 10.07
C LEU A 110 18.61 14.47 9.60
N ARG A 111 19.56 13.70 9.09
CA ARG A 111 20.79 14.23 8.46
C ARG A 111 20.47 15.12 7.26
N GLY A 112 19.54 14.70 6.40
CA GLY A 112 19.08 15.49 5.26
C GLY A 112 18.35 16.78 5.67
N VAL A 113 17.61 16.75 6.78
CA VAL A 113 16.93 17.94 7.34
C VAL A 113 17.95 18.92 7.94
N LEU A 114 18.94 18.41 8.68
CA LEU A 114 19.98 19.22 9.34
C LEU A 114 21.06 19.73 8.38
N GLY A 115 21.20 19.13 7.20
CA GLY A 115 22.17 19.55 6.19
C GLY A 115 23.61 19.10 6.49
N GLY A 116 23.80 17.87 7.00
CA GLY A 116 25.13 17.33 7.30
C GLY A 116 25.10 15.95 7.95
N ALA A 117 26.18 15.58 8.63
CA ALA A 117 26.28 14.31 9.38
C ALA A 117 26.40 14.54 10.90
N PRO A 118 25.41 15.18 11.55
CA PRO A 118 25.44 15.36 13.00
C PRO A 118 25.39 14.01 13.72
N GLU A 119 25.94 13.99 14.93
CA GLU A 119 25.79 12.85 15.82
C GLU A 119 24.34 12.74 16.27
N LEU A 120 23.70 11.60 15.96
CA LEU A 120 22.30 11.34 16.29
C LEU A 120 22.20 10.32 17.41
N ARG A 121 21.50 10.71 18.47
CA ARG A 121 21.22 9.87 19.64
C ARG A 121 19.90 9.16 19.45
N VAL A 122 19.85 7.89 19.84
CA VAL A 122 18.64 7.07 19.83
C VAL A 122 18.30 6.71 21.28
N ARG A 123 17.07 6.96 21.69
CA ARG A 123 16.54 6.56 22.99
C ARG A 123 15.25 5.77 22.79
N ARG A 124 15.26 4.49 23.15
CA ARG A 124 14.05 3.67 23.24
C ARG A 124 13.11 4.23 24.31
N ILE A 125 11.82 4.28 23.99
CA ILE A 125 10.74 4.74 24.87
C ILE A 125 9.61 3.71 24.99
N ASP A 126 9.87 2.50 24.49
CA ASP A 126 9.04 1.34 24.70
C ASP A 126 9.26 0.73 26.10
N GLU A 127 8.23 0.07 26.59
CA GLU A 127 8.21 -0.63 27.88
C GLU A 127 8.01 -2.11 27.54
N GLY A 128 8.93 -3.00 27.93
CA GLY A 128 8.74 -4.46 27.74
C GLY A 128 9.91 -5.26 27.16
N GLY A 129 11.07 -4.65 26.84
CA GLY A 129 12.24 -5.41 26.44
C GLY A 129 12.12 -6.01 25.03
N LEU A 130 12.13 -7.35 24.92
CA LEU A 130 12.05 -8.06 23.64
C LEU A 130 10.61 -8.16 23.09
N ASP A 131 9.61 -8.11 23.98
CA ASP A 131 8.19 -8.28 23.65
C ASP A 131 7.39 -6.95 23.69
N GLY A 132 8.06 -5.83 23.92
CA GLY A 132 7.44 -4.50 24.02
C GLY A 132 7.20 -3.85 22.65
N ASP A 133 6.25 -2.91 22.60
CA ASP A 133 5.93 -2.09 21.42
C ASP A 133 7.10 -1.19 21.02
N LEU A 134 7.92 -1.64 20.06
CA LEU A 134 9.15 -0.96 19.62
C LEU A 134 8.91 0.50 19.22
N CYS A 135 9.51 1.41 19.98
CA CYS A 135 9.36 2.85 19.78
C CYS A 135 10.61 3.59 20.27
N ALA A 136 11.14 4.51 19.48
CA ALA A 136 12.30 5.31 19.85
C ALA A 136 12.18 6.77 19.47
N ILE A 137 12.91 7.59 20.21
CA ILE A 137 13.20 8.97 19.89
C ILE A 137 14.60 9.04 19.27
N VAL A 138 14.72 9.65 18.10
CA VAL A 138 16.00 9.99 17.46
C VAL A 138 16.17 11.51 17.50
N SER A 139 17.31 12.01 17.98
CA SER A 139 17.57 13.45 18.07
C SER A 139 19.03 13.80 17.86
N ASP A 140 19.30 15.07 17.55
CA ASP A 140 20.64 15.63 17.39
C ASP A 140 21.26 16.16 18.69
N GLY A 141 20.69 15.84 19.85
CA GLY A 141 21.14 16.32 21.16
C GLY A 141 20.79 17.80 21.45
N GLU A 142 20.92 18.67 20.46
CA GLU A 142 20.55 20.10 20.51
C GLU A 142 19.03 20.33 20.37
N LYS A 143 18.26 19.28 20.05
CA LYS A 143 16.81 19.31 19.82
C LYS A 143 16.38 20.20 18.65
N ARG A 144 17.27 20.49 17.69
CA ARG A 144 16.86 21.22 16.48
C ARG A 144 15.86 20.41 15.67
N VAL A 145 16.05 19.10 15.64
CA VAL A 145 15.09 18.14 15.10
C VAL A 145 15.02 16.89 15.99
N MET A 146 13.80 16.41 16.20
CA MET A 146 13.54 15.15 16.89
C MET A 146 12.55 14.33 16.07
N ALA A 147 12.78 13.03 15.98
CA ALA A 147 11.86 12.09 15.37
C ALA A 147 11.40 11.05 16.40
N VAL A 148 10.13 10.68 16.36
CA VAL A 148 9.57 9.56 17.10
C VAL A 148 9.20 8.48 16.09
N VAL A 149 9.89 7.34 16.17
CA VAL A 149 9.81 6.23 15.23
C VAL A 149 8.85 5.17 15.76
N TRP A 150 7.92 4.71 14.91
CA TRP A 150 6.91 3.72 15.26
C TRP A 150 6.09 4.04 16.53
N PRO A 151 5.58 5.28 16.70
CA PRO A 151 4.72 5.56 17.83
C PRO A 151 3.41 4.78 17.75
N THR A 152 3.01 4.17 18.87
CA THR A 152 1.67 3.63 19.12
C THR A 152 0.80 4.64 19.85
N ALA A 153 -0.51 4.40 19.91
CA ALA A 153 -1.44 5.35 20.55
C ALA A 153 -1.14 5.56 22.04
N GLU A 154 -0.55 4.56 22.71
CA GLU A 154 -0.09 4.66 24.10
C GLU A 154 1.00 5.73 24.31
N LYS A 155 1.75 6.07 23.24
CA LYS A 155 2.80 7.08 23.30
C LYS A 155 2.30 8.50 23.01
N LEU A 156 0.98 8.69 22.82
CA LEU A 156 0.39 10.02 22.65
C LEU A 156 0.67 11.01 23.80
N PRO A 157 0.63 10.63 25.09
CA PRO A 157 1.00 11.55 26.17
C PRO A 157 2.44 12.06 26.04
N THR A 158 3.38 11.18 25.66
CA THR A 158 4.78 11.55 25.40
C THR A 158 4.89 12.48 24.19
N LEU A 159 4.18 12.17 23.10
CA LEU A 159 4.16 13.01 21.91
C LEU A 159 3.59 14.41 22.18
N LYS A 160 2.50 14.52 22.97
CA LYS A 160 1.93 15.82 23.36
C LYS A 160 2.93 16.66 24.16
N LYS A 161 3.66 16.05 25.09
CA LYS A 161 4.72 16.73 25.85
C LYS A 161 5.83 17.23 24.94
N LEU A 162 6.30 16.41 24.00
CA LEU A 162 7.32 16.82 23.01
C LEU A 162 6.78 17.94 22.10
N ALA A 163 5.55 17.83 21.62
CA ALA A 163 4.94 18.86 20.77
C ALA A 163 4.77 20.20 21.51
N GLN A 164 4.63 20.20 22.83
CA GLN A 164 4.55 21.41 23.66
C GLN A 164 5.92 22.00 24.04
N ASP A 165 7.00 21.23 23.95
CA ASP A 165 8.35 21.69 24.27
C ASP A 165 8.88 22.65 23.19
N SER A 166 8.88 23.94 23.48
CA SER A 166 9.35 25.00 22.58
C SER A 166 10.84 24.97 22.28
N SER A 167 11.64 24.21 23.05
CA SER A 167 13.07 23.99 22.75
C SER A 167 13.27 23.05 21.56
N ILE A 168 12.23 22.27 21.19
CA ILE A 168 12.27 21.39 20.02
C ILE A 168 11.96 22.20 18.77
N GLY A 169 12.94 22.35 17.89
CA GLY A 169 12.78 23.08 16.63
C GLY A 169 11.76 22.44 15.70
N GLN A 170 11.94 21.15 15.41
CA GLN A 170 11.08 20.35 14.53
C GLN A 170 10.80 18.98 15.18
N LEU A 171 9.53 18.55 15.21
CA LEU A 171 9.13 17.23 15.70
C LEU A 171 8.51 16.42 14.56
N ILE A 172 9.07 15.24 14.31
CA ILE A 172 8.65 14.34 13.23
C ILE A 172 8.10 13.05 13.84
N ILE A 173 6.95 12.57 13.40
CA ILE A 173 6.51 11.18 13.62
C ILE A 173 6.82 10.37 12.36
N VAL A 174 7.48 9.22 12.55
CA VAL A 174 7.89 8.35 11.44
C VAL A 174 7.17 7.01 11.54
N ASN A 175 6.42 6.67 10.49
CA ASN A 175 5.59 5.46 10.37
C ASN A 175 4.74 5.20 11.64
N PRO A 176 3.83 6.09 12.04
CA PRO A 176 2.92 5.80 13.16
C PRO A 176 2.16 4.48 12.93
N LEU A 177 2.04 3.67 13.98
CA LEU A 177 1.41 2.34 13.90
C LEU A 177 -0.12 2.39 14.06
N TRP A 178 -0.65 3.52 14.52
CA TRP A 178 -2.08 3.68 14.71
C TRP A 178 -2.85 3.84 13.40
N ARG A 179 -4.12 3.42 13.42
CA ARG A 179 -5.06 3.66 12.31
C ARG A 179 -6.07 4.74 12.68
N THR A 180 -6.15 5.78 11.87
CA THR A 180 -7.12 6.87 12.02
C THR A 180 -8.49 6.54 11.40
N GLU A 181 -8.57 5.51 10.55
CA GLU A 181 -9.78 5.14 9.81
C GLU A 181 -9.97 3.61 9.76
N GLY A 182 -11.22 3.16 9.76
CA GLY A 182 -11.58 1.76 9.45
C GLY A 182 -11.53 0.74 10.60
N ASN A 183 -11.15 1.14 11.83
CA ASN A 183 -11.25 0.27 13.00
C ASN A 183 -12.61 0.38 13.69
N LEU A 184 -13.16 -0.77 14.14
CA LEU A 184 -14.41 -0.83 14.91
C LEU A 184 -14.28 -0.15 16.29
N VAL A 185 -13.06 -0.20 16.86
CA VAL A 185 -12.69 0.45 18.12
C VAL A 185 -11.53 1.40 17.83
N SER A 186 -11.66 2.66 18.26
CA SER A 186 -10.58 3.64 18.09
C SER A 186 -9.43 3.32 19.03
N GLU A 187 -8.21 3.34 18.50
CA GLU A 187 -6.99 3.20 19.29
C GLU A 187 -6.71 4.45 20.14
N PHE A 188 -7.44 5.55 19.90
CA PHE A 188 -7.24 6.85 20.55
C PHE A 188 -8.05 7.05 21.84
N GLY A 189 -8.59 5.97 22.41
CA GLY A 189 -9.29 5.98 23.68
C GLY A 189 -10.78 5.64 23.56
N ILE A 190 -11.34 5.26 24.70
CA ILE A 190 -12.72 4.77 24.83
C ILE A 190 -13.71 5.94 24.92
N LEU A 191 -13.31 7.02 25.59
CA LEU A 191 -14.16 8.18 25.84
C LEU A 191 -14.22 9.09 24.60
N PRO A 192 -15.42 9.52 24.14
CA PRO A 192 -15.57 10.28 22.90
C PRO A 192 -14.77 11.58 22.83
N TRP A 193 -14.63 12.30 23.96
CA TRP A 193 -13.91 13.57 24.02
C TRP A 193 -12.39 13.37 23.93
N ASP A 194 -11.83 12.39 24.63
CA ASP A 194 -10.40 12.07 24.59
C ASP A 194 -10.00 11.56 23.22
N ARG A 195 -10.85 10.71 22.62
CA ARG A 195 -10.70 10.25 21.23
C ARG A 195 -10.59 11.43 20.27
N LYS A 196 -11.56 12.36 20.31
CA LYS A 196 -11.57 13.52 19.42
C LYS A 196 -10.33 14.40 19.61
N ALA A 197 -9.94 14.67 20.85
CA ALA A 197 -8.75 15.46 21.15
C ALA A 197 -7.45 14.79 20.66
N ASN A 198 -7.37 13.47 20.74
CA ASN A 198 -6.24 12.70 20.23
C ASN A 198 -6.20 12.68 18.69
N GLU A 199 -7.34 12.48 18.04
CA GLU A 199 -7.46 12.57 16.58
C GLU A 199 -7.07 13.97 16.07
N GLU A 200 -7.53 15.04 16.72
CA GLU A 200 -7.16 16.43 16.40
C GLU A 200 -5.66 16.70 16.62
N PHE A 201 -5.09 16.15 17.70
CA PHE A 201 -3.65 16.25 17.95
C PHE A 201 -2.83 15.54 16.86
N VAL A 202 -3.17 14.31 16.50
CA VAL A 202 -2.48 13.59 15.41
C VAL A 202 -2.64 14.32 14.08
N ALA A 203 -3.83 14.86 13.80
CA ALA A 203 -4.10 15.65 12.60
C ALA A 203 -3.34 16.99 12.55
N SER A 204 -2.80 17.48 13.68
CA SER A 204 -1.97 18.68 13.72
C SER A 204 -0.57 18.47 13.13
N PHE A 205 -0.13 17.22 12.98
CA PHE A 205 1.12 16.90 12.28
C PHE A 205 0.93 17.05 10.77
N PHE A 206 1.70 17.95 10.18
CA PHE A 206 1.69 18.18 8.74
C PHE A 206 2.16 16.92 8.00
N PRO A 207 1.38 16.35 7.06
CA PRO A 207 1.80 15.15 6.31
C PRO A 207 2.85 15.52 5.28
N ALA A 208 4.09 15.71 5.74
CA ALA A 208 5.22 16.16 4.94
C ALA A 208 5.58 15.16 3.84
N TYR A 209 5.55 13.87 4.15
CA TYR A 209 5.88 12.83 3.20
C TYR A 209 5.10 11.54 3.50
N ALA A 210 4.57 10.89 2.47
CA ALA A 210 4.00 9.55 2.61
C ALA A 210 4.28 8.72 1.37
N LEU A 211 4.99 7.61 1.54
CA LEU A 211 5.17 6.57 0.55
C LEU A 211 4.78 5.22 1.16
N PHE A 212 3.81 4.55 0.57
CA PHE A 212 3.40 3.21 0.98
C PHE A 212 3.10 2.35 -0.24
N GLU A 213 3.28 1.04 -0.06
CA GLU A 213 3.01 0.01 -1.07
C GLU A 213 1.66 -0.65 -0.77
N GLN A 214 0.82 -0.81 -1.78
CA GLN A 214 -0.47 -1.47 -1.65
C GLN A 214 -0.66 -2.48 -2.78
N ARG A 215 -0.97 -3.71 -2.40
CA ARG A 215 -1.30 -4.80 -3.34
C ARG A 215 -2.81 -4.79 -3.58
N ILE A 216 -3.20 -4.64 -4.84
CA ILE A 216 -4.60 -4.62 -5.25
C ILE A 216 -4.88 -5.88 -6.08
N GLY A 217 -5.96 -6.59 -5.75
CA GLY A 217 -6.36 -7.83 -6.42
C GLY A 217 -5.38 -8.97 -6.15
N ALA A 218 -5.05 -9.74 -7.19
CA ALA A 218 -4.13 -10.86 -7.14
C ALA A 218 -2.84 -10.56 -7.94
N PRO A 219 -2.00 -9.59 -7.51
CA PRO A 219 -0.84 -9.15 -8.29
C PRO A 219 0.23 -10.23 -8.46
N SER A 220 0.29 -11.19 -7.53
CA SER A 220 1.23 -12.32 -7.58
C SER A 220 0.67 -13.55 -8.30
N SER A 221 -0.59 -13.55 -8.73
CA SER A 221 -1.17 -14.68 -9.46
C SER A 221 -0.68 -14.69 -10.90
N VAL A 222 -0.02 -15.78 -11.29
CA VAL A 222 0.26 -16.14 -12.67
C VAL A 222 -1.00 -16.78 -13.24
N ASN A 223 -1.53 -16.26 -14.36
CA ASN A 223 -2.45 -17.03 -15.17
C ASN A 223 -1.64 -18.16 -15.84
N LEU A 224 -1.78 -19.39 -15.35
CA LEU A 224 -1.05 -20.56 -15.82
C LEU A 224 -1.36 -20.90 -17.28
N ALA A 225 -2.57 -20.59 -17.77
CA ALA A 225 -2.95 -20.84 -19.16
C ALA A 225 -2.23 -19.90 -20.15
N ARG A 226 -1.83 -18.71 -19.69
CA ARG A 226 -1.20 -17.67 -20.53
C ARG A 226 0.22 -17.31 -20.13
N GLY A 227 0.70 -17.81 -18.99
CA GLY A 227 1.99 -17.44 -18.40
C GLY A 227 2.09 -15.97 -17.99
N THR A 228 0.98 -15.28 -17.72
CA THR A 228 1.00 -13.82 -17.44
C THR A 228 0.64 -13.53 -15.98
N ARG A 229 1.48 -12.77 -15.26
CA ARG A 229 1.09 -12.16 -13.97
C ARG A 229 0.26 -10.89 -14.19
N TYR A 230 -0.38 -10.40 -13.13
CA TYR A 230 -1.08 -9.11 -13.13
C TYR A 230 -2.29 -9.01 -14.08
N GLU A 231 -3.03 -10.08 -14.37
CA GLU A 231 -4.26 -9.92 -15.17
C GLU A 231 -5.38 -9.23 -14.37
N THR A 232 -5.47 -9.47 -13.06
CA THR A 232 -6.55 -8.98 -12.19
C THR A 232 -6.06 -8.18 -10.98
N GLY A 233 -4.79 -7.76 -10.98
CA GLY A 233 -4.19 -7.03 -9.86
C GLY A 233 -3.00 -6.15 -10.26
N ALA A 234 -2.49 -5.37 -9.31
CA ALA A 234 -1.29 -4.56 -9.46
C ALA A 234 -0.62 -4.32 -8.10
N VAL A 235 0.70 -4.13 -8.09
CA VAL A 235 1.39 -3.53 -6.95
C VAL A 235 1.44 -2.02 -7.20
N LEU A 236 0.88 -1.26 -6.26
CA LEU A 236 0.88 0.19 -6.31
C LEU A 236 1.85 0.77 -5.29
N ARG A 237 2.55 1.84 -5.67
CA ARG A 237 3.18 2.77 -4.73
C ARG A 237 2.44 4.09 -4.76
N ILE A 238 2.07 4.57 -3.58
CA ILE A 238 1.28 5.78 -3.43
C ILE A 238 2.15 6.81 -2.71
N LEU A 239 2.52 7.86 -3.44
CA LEU A 239 3.42 8.92 -2.99
C LEU A 239 2.63 10.20 -2.74
N LYS A 240 2.86 10.85 -1.60
CA LYS A 240 2.46 12.22 -1.32
C LYS A 240 3.64 13.01 -0.77
N VAL A 241 3.85 14.20 -1.32
CA VAL A 241 4.89 15.13 -0.87
C VAL A 241 4.23 16.48 -0.54
N GLY A 242 4.35 16.88 0.72
CA GLY A 242 3.78 18.11 1.28
C GLY A 242 2.30 18.30 0.95
N ASN A 243 1.95 19.49 0.45
CA ASN A 243 0.58 19.84 0.05
C ASN A 243 0.14 19.25 -1.30
N GLY A 244 0.98 18.44 -1.96
CA GLY A 244 0.63 17.77 -3.21
C GLY A 244 -0.46 16.71 -3.04
N GLN A 245 -1.00 16.25 -4.16
CA GLN A 245 -1.92 15.11 -4.18
C GLN A 245 -1.17 13.81 -3.88
N PHE A 246 -1.89 12.79 -3.43
CA PHE A 246 -1.41 11.42 -3.47
C PHE A 246 -1.35 10.98 -4.93
N CYS A 247 -0.18 10.60 -5.43
CA CYS A 247 0.02 10.04 -6.76
C CYS A 247 0.14 8.52 -6.65
N ALA A 248 -0.70 7.78 -7.36
CA ALA A 248 -0.65 6.33 -7.43
C ALA A 248 0.17 5.90 -8.65
N HIS A 249 1.17 5.05 -8.42
CA HIS A 249 2.05 4.50 -9.45
C HIS A 249 1.90 2.98 -9.50
N VAL A 250 1.73 2.44 -10.69
CA VAL A 250 1.82 0.99 -10.91
C VAL A 250 3.29 0.61 -11.00
N MET A 251 3.66 -0.47 -10.31
CA MET A 251 5.01 -1.03 -10.32
C MET A 251 5.04 -2.30 -11.17
N SER A 252 6.10 -2.47 -11.95
CA SER A 252 6.47 -3.71 -12.65
C SER A 252 7.57 -4.46 -11.88
N ALA A 253 7.69 -5.76 -12.14
CA ALA A 253 8.71 -6.64 -11.52
C ALA A 253 10.16 -6.26 -11.90
N ASP A 254 10.35 -5.61 -13.06
CA ASP A 254 11.63 -5.04 -13.46
C ASP A 254 12.00 -3.75 -12.68
N GLY A 255 11.07 -3.24 -11.86
CA GLY A 255 11.24 -2.04 -11.05
C GLY A 255 10.84 -0.75 -11.77
N THR A 256 10.39 -0.82 -13.02
CA THR A 256 9.79 0.32 -13.72
C THR A 256 8.46 0.70 -13.06
N SER A 257 8.07 1.96 -13.23
CA SER A 257 6.81 2.45 -12.70
C SER A 257 6.20 3.55 -13.56
N GLN A 258 4.88 3.69 -13.50
CA GLN A 258 4.15 4.76 -14.17
C GLN A 258 3.05 5.30 -13.26
N ALA A 259 2.94 6.62 -13.16
CA ALA A 259 1.84 7.27 -12.47
C ALA A 259 0.53 7.04 -13.24
N ILE A 260 -0.51 6.55 -12.56
CA ILE A 260 -1.80 6.23 -13.17
C ILE A 260 -2.94 7.13 -12.69
N GLY A 261 -2.68 8.01 -11.71
CA GLY A 261 -3.64 9.00 -11.25
C GLY A 261 -3.27 9.64 -9.91
N GLY A 262 -4.11 10.56 -9.43
CA GLY A 262 -3.93 11.22 -8.17
C GLY A 262 -5.21 11.47 -7.37
N PHE A 263 -5.06 11.68 -6.06
CA PHE A 263 -6.12 11.83 -5.08
C PHE A 263 -5.80 12.95 -4.09
N ASP A 264 -6.81 13.72 -3.68
CA ASP A 264 -6.63 14.77 -2.67
C ASP A 264 -6.43 14.20 -1.26
N THR A 265 -7.05 13.04 -0.99
CA THR A 265 -6.96 12.29 0.26
C THR A 265 -6.36 10.91 0.01
N LYS A 266 -5.97 10.20 1.09
CA LYS A 266 -5.43 8.85 0.96
C LYS A 266 -6.48 7.96 0.27
N PRO A 267 -6.16 7.33 -0.88
CA PRO A 267 -7.15 6.57 -1.62
C PRO A 267 -7.54 5.28 -0.89
N ALA A 268 -8.84 4.96 -0.92
CA ALA A 268 -9.35 3.69 -0.43
C ALA A 268 -9.06 2.56 -1.43
N TYR A 269 -9.05 1.31 -0.93
CA TYR A 269 -8.79 0.12 -1.75
C TYR A 269 -9.68 0.05 -3.01
N ARG A 270 -10.99 0.33 -2.89
CA ARG A 270 -11.93 0.33 -4.03
C ARG A 270 -11.65 1.42 -5.07
N GLU A 271 -11.16 2.58 -4.64
CA GLU A 271 -10.80 3.67 -5.55
C GLU A 271 -9.57 3.29 -6.38
N LEU A 272 -8.61 2.59 -5.76
CA LEU A 272 -7.43 2.06 -6.44
C LEU A 272 -7.79 0.95 -7.44
N GLU A 273 -8.71 0.05 -7.10
CA GLU A 273 -9.23 -0.96 -8.05
C GLU A 273 -9.84 -0.31 -9.29
N GLN A 274 -10.69 0.72 -9.10
CA GLN A 274 -11.28 1.46 -10.21
C GLN A 274 -10.25 2.23 -11.03
N LEU A 275 -9.22 2.79 -10.38
CA LEU A 275 -8.14 3.48 -11.07
C LEU A 275 -7.34 2.53 -11.95
N ILE A 276 -7.00 1.33 -11.44
CA ILE A 276 -6.31 0.30 -12.22
C ILE A 276 -7.17 -0.14 -13.42
N ALA A 277 -8.47 -0.36 -13.24
CA ALA A 277 -9.37 -0.76 -14.32
C ALA A 277 -9.36 0.29 -15.46
N LYS A 278 -9.52 1.58 -15.11
CA LYS A 278 -9.47 2.69 -16.07
C LYS A 278 -8.10 2.80 -16.75
N ALA A 279 -7.02 2.62 -16.00
CA ALA A 279 -5.66 2.67 -16.53
C ALA A 279 -5.39 1.53 -17.54
N ARG A 280 -5.99 0.35 -17.33
CA ARG A 280 -5.95 -0.76 -18.30
C ARG A 280 -6.79 -0.50 -19.54
N GLU A 281 -8.00 0.04 -19.36
CA GLU A 281 -8.85 0.47 -20.48
C GLU A 281 -8.15 1.53 -21.35
N ALA A 282 -7.39 2.42 -20.71
CA ALA A 282 -6.55 3.42 -21.37
C ALA A 282 -5.26 2.85 -21.97
N LYS A 283 -4.99 1.54 -21.83
CA LYS A 283 -3.80 0.84 -22.35
C LYS A 283 -2.49 1.53 -21.96
N LEU A 284 -2.35 1.92 -20.70
CA LEU A 284 -1.09 2.49 -20.24
C LEU A 284 0.05 1.47 -20.38
N GLU A 285 1.19 1.93 -20.90
CA GLU A 285 2.38 1.13 -21.24
C GLU A 285 2.87 0.26 -20.07
N ILE A 286 2.74 0.75 -18.83
CA ILE A 286 3.17 0.00 -17.63
C ILE A 286 2.54 -1.39 -17.51
N PHE A 287 1.34 -1.61 -18.03
CA PHE A 287 0.71 -2.94 -17.98
C PHE A 287 1.30 -3.90 -19.03
N GLU A 288 1.81 -3.37 -20.15
CA GLU A 288 2.56 -4.15 -21.13
C GLU A 288 3.95 -4.49 -20.59
N VAL A 289 4.64 -3.51 -20.00
CA VAL A 289 5.94 -3.71 -19.35
C VAL A 289 5.83 -4.73 -18.21
N ALA A 290 4.85 -4.58 -17.33
CA ALA A 290 4.63 -5.53 -16.23
C ALA A 290 4.32 -6.95 -16.75
N ARG A 291 3.61 -7.08 -17.87
CA ARG A 291 3.34 -8.37 -18.51
C ARG A 291 4.62 -8.99 -19.06
N ALA A 292 5.46 -8.22 -19.75
CA ALA A 292 6.72 -8.68 -20.34
C ALA A 292 7.77 -9.05 -19.27
N ALA A 293 7.88 -8.25 -18.21
CA ALA A 293 8.76 -8.55 -17.08
C ALA A 293 8.39 -9.89 -16.42
N SER A 294 7.08 -10.17 -16.32
CA SER A 294 6.57 -11.40 -15.72
C SER A 294 6.85 -12.66 -16.56
N SER A 295 6.96 -12.54 -17.89
CA SER A 295 7.34 -13.67 -18.75
C SER A 295 8.82 -14.04 -18.62
N LEU A 296 9.71 -13.05 -18.41
CA LEU A 296 11.14 -13.30 -18.23
C LEU A 296 11.44 -14.04 -16.92
N ASP A 297 10.71 -13.73 -15.84
CA ASP A 297 10.82 -14.47 -14.58
C ASP A 297 10.40 -15.95 -14.73
N LEU A 298 9.45 -16.25 -15.62
CA LEU A 298 9.04 -17.63 -15.92
C LEU A 298 10.10 -18.39 -16.72
N GLU A 299 10.75 -17.77 -17.70
CA GLU A 299 11.87 -18.38 -18.43
C GLU A 299 13.05 -18.66 -17.48
N ALA A 300 13.36 -17.70 -16.60
CA ALA A 300 14.41 -17.86 -15.60
C ALA A 300 14.06 -18.87 -14.49
N ALA A 301 12.78 -19.10 -14.20
CA ALA A 301 12.33 -20.15 -13.28
C ALA A 301 12.34 -21.53 -13.95
N ARG A 302 11.96 -21.63 -15.22
CA ARG A 302 12.03 -22.87 -16.03
C ARG A 302 13.46 -23.36 -16.21
N GLY A 303 14.42 -22.44 -16.43
CA GLY A 303 15.85 -22.77 -16.50
C GLY A 303 16.49 -23.15 -15.16
N ARG A 304 15.77 -23.03 -14.03
CA ARG A 304 16.27 -23.35 -12.68
C ARG A 304 15.70 -24.64 -12.07
N SER A 305 14.85 -25.37 -12.79
CA SER A 305 14.51 -26.74 -12.39
C SER A 305 15.74 -27.64 -12.55
N PRO A 306 16.10 -28.46 -11.53
CA PRO A 306 17.13 -29.46 -11.73
C PRO A 306 16.61 -30.44 -12.77
N SER A 307 17.31 -30.52 -13.90
CA SER A 307 17.13 -31.55 -14.92
C SER A 307 17.41 -32.91 -14.27
N LEU A 308 16.37 -33.55 -13.74
CA LEU A 308 16.34 -34.99 -13.63
C LEU A 308 16.07 -35.49 -15.04
N GLY A 309 17.11 -36.10 -15.62
CA GLY A 309 17.18 -36.39 -17.03
C GLY A 309 16.11 -37.33 -17.55
N SER A 310 15.76 -37.10 -18.80
CA SER A 310 15.65 -38.12 -19.82
C SER A 310 15.68 -37.39 -21.16
N ASP A 311 16.65 -37.75 -21.99
CA ASP A 311 16.56 -37.56 -23.44
C ASP A 311 15.27 -38.24 -23.90
N ASP A 312 14.29 -37.47 -24.35
CA ASP A 312 13.41 -37.90 -25.43
C ASP A 312 12.86 -36.64 -26.13
N ASP A 313 13.15 -36.63 -27.42
CA ASP A 313 12.79 -35.65 -28.41
C ASP A 313 11.31 -35.92 -28.78
N ASP A 314 10.37 -35.38 -28.00
CA ASP A 314 8.94 -35.44 -28.32
C ASP A 314 8.21 -34.18 -27.84
N ALA A 315 7.34 -33.68 -28.72
CA ALA A 315 6.70 -32.38 -28.67
C ALA A 315 6.22 -31.94 -27.27
N VAL A 316 6.68 -30.77 -26.83
CA VAL A 316 6.13 -30.06 -25.67
C VAL A 316 4.64 -29.80 -25.93
N PRO A 317 3.71 -30.35 -25.14
CA PRO A 317 2.30 -30.04 -25.31
C PRO A 317 2.10 -28.55 -25.06
N ASP A 318 1.31 -27.91 -25.92
CA ASP A 318 0.94 -26.51 -25.78
C ASP A 318 0.42 -26.28 -24.35
N VAL A 319 0.93 -25.23 -23.67
CA VAL A 319 0.67 -24.92 -22.24
C VAL A 319 -0.80 -25.06 -21.79
N PRO A 320 -1.84 -24.77 -22.61
CA PRO A 320 -3.23 -25.01 -22.28
C PRO A 320 -3.61 -26.48 -22.05
N GLU A 321 -2.95 -27.42 -22.71
CA GLU A 321 -3.32 -28.85 -22.71
C GLU A 321 -2.80 -29.57 -21.46
N ALA A 322 -1.59 -29.21 -21.00
CA ALA A 322 -1.06 -29.66 -19.71
C ALA A 322 -1.86 -29.10 -18.51
N ALA A 323 -2.29 -27.84 -18.60
CA ALA A 323 -3.15 -27.22 -17.58
C ALA A 323 -4.53 -27.90 -17.50
N ALA A 324 -5.11 -28.28 -18.65
CA ALA A 324 -6.37 -29.03 -18.73
C ALA A 324 -6.26 -30.41 -18.08
N ALA A 325 -5.19 -31.16 -18.38
CA ALA A 325 -4.96 -32.48 -17.81
C ALA A 325 -4.72 -32.46 -16.29
N SER A 326 -4.20 -31.35 -15.77
CA SER A 326 -3.94 -31.16 -14.33
C SER A 326 -5.13 -30.61 -13.53
N PHE A 327 -6.23 -30.23 -14.20
CA PHE A 327 -7.37 -29.64 -13.52
C PHE A 327 -8.13 -30.70 -12.71
N PRO A 328 -8.50 -30.42 -11.44
CA PRO A 328 -9.17 -31.42 -10.64
C PRO A 328 -10.53 -31.80 -11.23
N THR A 329 -10.85 -33.10 -11.17
CA THR A 329 -12.15 -33.61 -11.56
C THR A 329 -13.24 -33.09 -10.62
N ARG A 330 -14.51 -33.18 -11.04
CA ARG A 330 -15.65 -32.80 -10.20
C ARG A 330 -15.64 -33.51 -8.84
N GLU A 331 -15.24 -34.78 -8.82
CA GLU A 331 -15.14 -35.61 -7.60
C GLU A 331 -14.03 -35.10 -6.68
N GLN A 332 -12.87 -34.73 -7.23
CA GLN A 332 -11.78 -34.13 -6.47
C GLN A 332 -12.17 -32.76 -5.90
N LEU A 333 -12.92 -31.96 -6.67
CA LEU A 333 -13.45 -30.68 -6.18
C LEU A 333 -14.49 -30.87 -5.05
N LEU A 334 -15.37 -31.88 -5.15
CA LEU A 334 -16.31 -32.23 -4.08
C LEU A 334 -15.58 -32.61 -2.79
N ALA A 335 -14.47 -33.36 -2.89
CA ALA A 335 -13.62 -33.68 -1.75
C ALA A 335 -12.95 -32.44 -1.12
N MET A 336 -12.84 -31.34 -1.88
CA MET A 336 -12.26 -30.06 -1.44
C MET A 336 -13.31 -29.04 -0.97
N GLU A 337 -14.60 -29.41 -0.89
CA GLU A 337 -15.68 -28.49 -0.51
C GLU A 337 -15.51 -27.92 0.91
N SER A 338 -14.84 -28.66 1.79
CA SER A 338 -14.45 -28.24 3.14
C SER A 338 -13.25 -27.28 3.18
N ASP A 339 -12.51 -27.13 2.06
CA ASP A 339 -11.42 -26.15 1.90
C ASP A 339 -11.63 -25.23 0.66
N PRO A 340 -12.51 -24.21 0.79
CA PRO A 340 -12.72 -23.22 -0.26
C PRO A 340 -11.47 -22.42 -0.63
N LYS A 341 -10.43 -22.39 0.23
CA LYS A 341 -9.17 -21.68 -0.06
C LYS A 341 -8.33 -22.44 -1.06
N ALA A 342 -8.36 -23.77 -1.05
CA ALA A 342 -7.69 -24.58 -2.06
C ALA A 342 -8.33 -24.39 -3.43
N VAL A 343 -9.67 -24.44 -3.52
CA VAL A 343 -10.40 -24.20 -4.77
C VAL A 343 -10.19 -22.77 -5.29
N ARG A 344 -10.16 -21.78 -4.38
CA ARG A 344 -9.81 -20.40 -4.73
C ARG A 344 -8.41 -20.29 -5.34
N ARG A 345 -7.40 -20.98 -4.78
CA ARG A 345 -6.03 -20.99 -5.34
C ARG A 345 -5.99 -21.58 -6.75
N ILE A 346 -6.74 -22.66 -6.98
CA ILE A 346 -6.86 -23.30 -8.29
C ILE A 346 -7.47 -22.34 -9.31
N LEU A 347 -8.62 -21.72 -8.99
CA LEU A 347 -9.26 -20.75 -9.88
C LEU A 347 -8.37 -19.54 -10.17
N LEU A 348 -7.70 -18.99 -9.15
CA LEU A 348 -6.77 -17.87 -9.33
C LEU A 348 -5.58 -18.25 -10.21
N GLY A 349 -5.06 -19.47 -10.09
CA GLY A 349 -4.02 -20.00 -10.97
C GLY A 349 -4.47 -20.08 -12.44
N LEU A 350 -5.77 -20.19 -12.70
CA LEU A 350 -6.33 -20.19 -14.05
C LEU A 350 -6.77 -18.81 -14.55
N GLY A 351 -6.46 -17.75 -13.80
CA GLY A 351 -6.95 -16.40 -14.11
C GLY A 351 -8.47 -16.23 -13.94
N LEU A 352 -9.15 -17.17 -13.26
CA LEU A 352 -10.56 -17.07 -12.94
C LEU A 352 -10.79 -16.29 -11.63
N PRO A 353 -11.95 -15.62 -11.48
CA PRO A 353 -12.23 -14.85 -10.27
C PRO A 353 -12.30 -15.74 -9.02
N GLY A 354 -11.38 -15.51 -8.07
CA GLY A 354 -11.39 -16.16 -6.76
C GLY A 354 -12.34 -15.51 -5.73
N SER A 355 -13.02 -14.42 -6.08
CA SER A 355 -13.92 -13.67 -5.20
C SER A 355 -15.35 -14.22 -5.21
N GLY A 356 -16.07 -14.13 -4.09
CA GLY A 356 -17.45 -14.63 -3.94
C GLY A 356 -17.62 -15.51 -2.70
N SER A 357 -18.86 -15.94 -2.44
CA SER A 357 -19.15 -16.97 -1.43
C SER A 357 -18.54 -18.31 -1.83
N ALA A 358 -18.31 -19.20 -0.87
CA ALA A 358 -17.78 -20.54 -1.13
C ALA A 358 -18.57 -21.25 -2.25
N GLY A 359 -19.90 -21.18 -2.22
CA GLY A 359 -20.76 -21.74 -3.26
C GLY A 359 -20.53 -21.16 -4.67
N LYS A 360 -20.25 -19.85 -4.79
CA LYS A 360 -19.92 -19.24 -6.11
C LYS A 360 -18.55 -19.68 -6.62
N ILE A 361 -17.58 -19.84 -5.72
CA ILE A 361 -16.24 -20.33 -6.04
C ILE A 361 -16.34 -21.78 -6.52
N MET A 362 -17.08 -22.63 -5.80
CA MET A 362 -17.32 -24.03 -6.19
C MET A 362 -18.06 -24.14 -7.53
N ALA A 363 -19.11 -23.35 -7.73
CA ALA A 363 -19.88 -23.37 -8.98
C ALA A 363 -19.02 -23.06 -10.21
N ARG A 364 -18.06 -22.14 -10.08
CA ARG A 364 -17.10 -21.84 -11.16
C ARG A 364 -16.13 -22.98 -11.41
N ALA A 365 -15.62 -23.61 -10.35
CA ALA A 365 -14.72 -24.75 -10.48
C ALA A 365 -15.43 -25.95 -11.12
N TYR A 366 -16.68 -26.23 -10.73
CA TYR A 366 -17.51 -27.26 -11.35
C TYR A 366 -17.79 -26.97 -12.82
N ALA A 367 -18.07 -25.71 -13.18
CA ALA A 367 -18.29 -25.36 -14.59
C ALA A 367 -17.06 -25.65 -15.47
N VAL A 368 -15.84 -25.47 -14.94
CA VAL A 368 -14.61 -25.85 -15.66
C VAL A 368 -14.49 -27.38 -15.75
N ALA A 369 -14.66 -28.10 -14.64
CA ALA A 369 -14.55 -29.56 -14.61
C ALA A 369 -15.58 -30.25 -15.52
N ASP A 370 -16.83 -29.78 -15.51
CA ASP A 370 -17.92 -30.33 -16.32
C ASP A 370 -17.68 -30.07 -17.82
N ALA A 371 -17.21 -28.87 -18.18
CA ALA A 371 -16.90 -28.55 -19.56
C ALA A 371 -15.73 -29.40 -20.08
N LEU A 372 -14.68 -29.60 -19.28
CA LEU A 372 -13.57 -30.49 -19.61
C LEU A 372 -14.01 -31.95 -19.75
N ALA A 373 -14.85 -32.45 -18.83
CA ALA A 373 -15.41 -33.79 -18.91
C ALA A 373 -16.31 -34.00 -20.15
N ALA A 374 -16.96 -32.92 -20.63
CA ALA A 374 -17.72 -32.92 -21.87
C ALA A 374 -16.85 -32.80 -23.14
N GLY A 375 -15.52 -32.79 -23.01
CA GLY A 375 -14.58 -32.68 -24.13
C GLY A 375 -14.42 -31.27 -24.69
N ALA A 376 -14.86 -30.24 -23.96
CA ALA A 376 -14.59 -28.87 -24.37
C ALA A 376 -13.10 -28.55 -24.29
N SER A 377 -12.63 -27.65 -25.15
CA SER A 377 -11.29 -27.10 -25.01
C SER A 377 -11.15 -26.38 -23.67
N PHE A 378 -9.93 -26.32 -23.13
CA PHE A 378 -9.68 -25.62 -21.87
C PHE A 378 -10.07 -24.13 -21.96
N ALA A 379 -9.85 -23.51 -23.12
CA ALA A 379 -10.24 -22.13 -23.37
C ALA A 379 -11.77 -21.93 -23.27
N ASP A 380 -12.55 -22.86 -23.84
CA ASP A 380 -14.02 -22.81 -23.78
C ASP A 380 -14.55 -23.07 -22.37
N ALA A 381 -13.92 -23.99 -21.64
CA ALA A 381 -14.23 -24.28 -20.24
C ALA A 381 -14.00 -23.04 -19.34
N LEU A 382 -12.88 -22.33 -19.53
CA LEU A 382 -12.60 -21.08 -18.82
C LEU A 382 -13.60 -19.97 -19.20
N ALA A 383 -13.93 -19.84 -20.48
CA ALA A 383 -14.91 -18.85 -20.96
C ALA A 383 -16.31 -19.10 -20.39
N ALA A 384 -16.72 -20.36 -20.24
CA ALA A 384 -17.98 -20.73 -19.60
C ALA A 384 -17.98 -20.35 -18.10
N ALA A 385 -16.91 -20.66 -17.37
CA ALA A 385 -16.78 -20.32 -15.95
C ALA A 385 -16.72 -18.79 -15.70
N GLN A 386 -16.16 -18.01 -16.63
CA GLN A 386 -16.13 -16.55 -16.55
C GLN A 386 -17.52 -15.90 -16.65
N LYS A 387 -18.50 -16.57 -17.28
CA LYS A 387 -19.89 -16.07 -17.37
C LYS A 387 -20.63 -16.15 -16.03
N LEU A 388 -20.12 -16.92 -15.07
CA LEU A 388 -20.66 -17.09 -13.72
C LEU A 388 -20.12 -16.04 -12.73
N ARG A 389 -19.83 -14.81 -13.20
CA ARG A 389 -19.32 -13.71 -12.38
C ARG A 389 -20.27 -13.31 -11.27
#